data_AF-A0A4U0SHP7-F1
#
_entry.id   AF-A0A4U0SHP7-F1
#
_cell.length_a   1.000
_cell.length_b   1.000
_cell.length_c   1.000
_cell.angle_alpha   90.00
_cell.angle_beta   90.00
_cell.angle_gamma   90.00
#
_symmetry.space_group_name_H-M   'P 1'
#
loop_
_entity.id
_entity.type
_entity.pdbx_description
1 polymer ?
#
loop_
_entity_poly.entity_id
_entity_poly.type
_entity_poly.pdbx_seq_one_letter_code
_entity_poly.pdbx_strand_id
1 'polypeptide(L)'
;MSFNATVILIGVDIPGSGLLREGRPDPRTGQWTLPGARRGRSDQAATQTERRFDLVDLDPFAYDTPKEINAWIEHLAGTEEQLRLLGARDGMLTDGDMPEYLFRRTGGIVGLLRRLVQDGCTRAMETGQEELTIPLLDEITINLGNLLDRDPQAGEVPAVPAKPAPKRRQKPRNTVFDNKAAGK
;
A
#
# COMPACT_ATOMS: atom_id res chain seq x y z
N MET A 1 -33.67 4.51 -27.54
CA MET A 1 -32.36 3.85 -27.35
C MET A 1 -31.88 4.14 -25.95
N SER A 2 -31.78 3.14 -25.08
CA SER A 2 -31.18 3.28 -23.75
C SER A 2 -29.70 2.92 -23.83
N PHE A 3 -28.82 3.90 -23.57
CA PHE A 3 -27.40 3.64 -23.34
C PHE A 3 -27.20 3.45 -21.85
N ASN A 4 -26.91 2.21 -21.43
CA ASN A 4 -26.48 1.95 -20.07
C ASN A 4 -24.98 2.24 -20.00
N ALA A 5 -24.57 3.19 -19.17
CA ALA A 5 -23.17 3.49 -18.91
C ALA A 5 -22.86 3.15 -17.44
N THR A 6 -21.76 2.45 -17.20
CA THR A 6 -21.21 2.22 -15.86
C THR A 6 -20.03 3.17 -15.67
N VAL A 7 -20.11 4.03 -14.65
CA VAL A 7 -19.04 4.96 -14.30
C VAL A 7 -18.38 4.47 -13.01
N ILE A 8 -17.07 4.28 -13.05
CA ILE A 8 -16.25 3.98 -11.87
C ILE A 8 -15.67 5.28 -11.36
N LEU A 9 -16.00 5.64 -10.12
CA LEU A 9 -15.48 6.80 -9.41
C LEU A 9 -14.58 6.31 -8.28
N ILE A 10 -13.43 6.95 -8.10
CA ILE A 10 -12.46 6.61 -7.05
C ILE A 10 -12.22 7.88 -6.24
N GLY A 11 -12.29 7.77 -4.91
CA GLY A 11 -11.90 8.83 -4.00
C GLY A 11 -11.55 8.25 -2.64
N VAL A 12 -11.06 9.10 -1.75
CA VAL A 12 -10.75 8.75 -0.37
C VAL A 12 -11.87 9.25 0.54
N ASP A 13 -12.18 8.49 1.58
CA ASP A 13 -13.21 8.80 2.58
C ASP A 13 -14.48 9.42 1.97
N ILE A 14 -15.02 8.78 0.92
CA ILE A 14 -16.25 9.22 0.25
C ILE A 14 -17.39 9.43 1.28
N PRO A 15 -17.61 8.56 2.28
CA PRO A 15 -18.60 8.80 3.31
C PRO A 15 -18.33 10.06 4.15
N GLY A 16 -17.07 10.31 4.54
CA GLY A 16 -16.68 11.51 5.30
C GLY A 16 -16.74 12.80 4.50
N SER A 17 -16.58 12.74 3.17
CA SER A 17 -16.69 13.89 2.27
C SER A 17 -18.09 14.53 2.20
N GLY A 18 -19.11 13.84 2.71
CA GLY A 18 -20.51 14.26 2.62
C GLY A 18 -21.20 13.85 1.33
N LEU A 19 -20.52 13.09 0.46
CA LEU A 19 -21.14 12.32 -0.62
C LEU A 19 -21.67 10.99 -0.06
N LEU A 20 -22.83 10.54 -0.53
CA LEU A 20 -23.42 9.24 -0.15
C LEU A 20 -23.68 9.05 1.36
N ARG A 21 -24.19 10.09 2.03
CA ARG A 21 -24.22 10.23 3.51
C ARG A 21 -25.08 9.19 4.23
N GLU A 22 -26.03 8.59 3.54
CA GLU A 22 -26.93 7.61 4.17
C GLU A 22 -26.35 6.19 4.18
N GLY A 23 -25.27 5.92 3.44
CA GLY A 23 -24.65 4.59 3.35
C GLY A 23 -24.22 4.05 4.71
N ARG A 24 -24.56 2.79 5.00
CA ARG A 24 -24.07 2.05 6.17
C ARG A 24 -23.42 0.76 5.75
N PRO A 25 -22.21 0.42 6.23
CA PRO A 25 -21.60 -0.86 5.93
C PRO A 25 -22.43 -2.00 6.53
N ASP A 26 -22.76 -3.01 5.72
CA ASP A 26 -23.33 -4.27 6.19
C ASP A 26 -22.19 -5.27 6.47
N PRO A 27 -21.89 -5.56 7.75
CA PRO A 27 -20.77 -6.42 8.13
C PRO A 27 -20.94 -7.88 7.68
N ARG A 28 -22.15 -8.31 7.27
CA ARG A 28 -22.38 -9.68 6.77
C ARG A 28 -22.00 -9.84 5.30
N THR A 29 -22.19 -8.82 4.50
CA THR A 29 -22.01 -8.86 3.05
C THR A 29 -20.76 -8.11 2.60
N GLY A 30 -20.20 -7.26 3.46
CA GLY A 30 -19.10 -6.36 3.11
C GLY A 30 -19.52 -5.25 2.14
N GLN A 31 -20.83 -5.11 1.88
CA GLN A 31 -21.38 -4.10 0.99
C GLN A 31 -21.96 -2.93 1.77
N TRP A 32 -21.98 -1.76 1.15
CA TRP A 32 -22.67 -0.60 1.71
C TRP A 32 -24.17 -0.71 1.46
N THR A 33 -24.93 -0.78 2.55
CA THR A 33 -26.39 -0.69 2.55
C THR A 33 -26.84 0.75 2.71
N LEU A 34 -27.49 1.28 1.69
CA LEU A 34 -28.13 2.60 1.74
C LEU A 34 -29.55 2.42 2.27
N PRO A 35 -29.91 2.95 3.46
CA PRO A 35 -31.24 2.83 4.01
C PRO A 35 -32.25 3.57 3.11
N GLY A 36 -33.48 3.06 3.03
CA GLY A 36 -34.56 3.77 2.38
C GLY A 36 -34.87 5.08 3.12
N ALA A 37 -34.90 6.20 2.39
CA ALA A 37 -35.18 7.54 2.91
C ALA A 37 -36.24 7.56 4.02
N ARG A 38 -35.87 8.12 5.18
CA ARG A 38 -36.86 8.49 6.20
C ARG A 38 -37.70 9.63 5.65
N ARG A 39 -39.03 9.49 5.69
CA ARG A 39 -39.97 10.56 5.31
C ARG A 39 -39.80 11.75 6.26
N GLY A 40 -38.92 12.67 5.91
CA GLY A 40 -38.70 13.91 6.66
C GLY A 40 -37.57 14.71 6.04
N ARG A 41 -37.92 15.73 5.24
CA ARG A 41 -37.11 16.86 4.74
C ARG A 41 -35.59 16.63 4.56
N SER A 42 -35.19 15.45 4.09
CA SER A 42 -33.86 15.17 3.54
C SER A 42 -33.96 15.36 2.03
N ASP A 43 -32.91 15.93 1.45
CA ASP A 43 -32.82 16.41 0.08
C ASP A 43 -33.09 15.26 -0.92
N GLN A 44 -34.26 15.28 -1.57
CA GLN A 44 -34.74 14.17 -2.42
C GLN A 44 -33.77 13.84 -3.57
N ALA A 45 -32.93 14.80 -3.98
CA ALA A 45 -31.90 14.63 -5.00
C ALA A 45 -30.71 13.78 -4.51
N ALA A 46 -30.28 13.94 -3.25
CA ALA A 46 -29.20 13.16 -2.66
C ALA A 46 -29.57 11.67 -2.62
N THR A 47 -30.80 11.34 -2.21
CA THR A 47 -31.34 9.97 -2.18
C THR A 47 -31.43 9.32 -3.58
N GLN A 48 -31.64 10.09 -4.65
CA GLN A 48 -31.76 9.54 -6.01
C GLN A 48 -30.39 9.19 -6.61
N THR A 49 -29.38 10.03 -6.34
CA THR A 49 -27.99 9.79 -6.74
C THR A 49 -27.43 8.61 -5.96
N GLU A 50 -27.66 8.57 -4.64
CA GLU A 50 -27.18 7.51 -3.74
C GLU A 50 -27.57 6.10 -4.19
N ARG A 51 -28.84 5.87 -4.57
CA ARG A 51 -29.34 4.56 -5.03
C ARG A 51 -28.74 4.07 -6.36
N ARG A 52 -27.91 4.89 -7.02
CA ARG A 52 -27.27 4.54 -8.31
C ARG A 52 -25.79 4.22 -8.15
N PHE A 53 -25.26 4.25 -6.92
CA PHE A 53 -23.87 3.92 -6.64
C PHE A 53 -23.79 2.77 -5.66
N ASP A 54 -22.93 1.80 -5.99
CA ASP A 54 -22.41 0.84 -5.03
C ASP A 54 -21.04 1.34 -4.57
N LEU A 55 -20.82 1.39 -3.26
CA LEU A 55 -19.53 1.74 -2.69
C LEU A 55 -18.77 0.46 -2.36
N VAL A 56 -17.52 0.41 -2.82
CA VAL A 56 -16.58 -0.66 -2.53
C VAL A 56 -15.39 -0.03 -1.82
N ASP A 57 -15.14 -0.45 -0.57
CA ASP A 57 -13.97 -0.01 0.17
C ASP A 57 -12.72 -0.75 -0.30
N LEU A 58 -11.65 0.01 -0.45
CA LEU A 58 -10.32 -0.49 -0.75
C LEU A 58 -9.41 -0.14 0.41
N ASP A 59 -9.30 -1.06 1.36
CA ASP A 59 -8.42 -0.92 2.52
C ASP A 59 -6.94 -1.10 2.13
N PRO A 60 -6.01 -0.53 2.91
CA PRO A 60 -4.60 -0.92 2.84
C PRO A 60 -4.46 -2.44 2.97
N PHE A 61 -3.44 -3.01 2.34
CA PHE A 61 -3.11 -4.40 2.60
C PHE A 61 -2.77 -4.59 4.07
N ALA A 62 -3.14 -5.74 4.63
CA ALA A 62 -2.71 -6.19 5.94
C ALA A 62 -1.57 -7.21 5.81
N TYR A 63 -0.95 -7.58 6.94
CA TYR A 63 0.20 -8.49 6.96
C TYR A 63 0.21 -9.41 8.19
N ASP A 64 -0.96 -9.68 8.77
CA ASP A 64 -1.10 -10.43 10.02
C ASP A 64 -1.42 -11.91 9.76
N THR A 65 -2.20 -12.20 8.72
CA THR A 65 -2.60 -13.57 8.36
C THR A 65 -1.92 -14.05 7.07
N PRO A 66 -1.75 -15.38 6.88
CA PRO A 66 -1.20 -15.93 5.64
C PRO A 66 -1.97 -15.48 4.38
N LYS A 67 -3.29 -15.31 4.48
CA LYS A 67 -4.12 -14.85 3.37
C LYS A 67 -3.78 -13.40 2.99
N GLU A 68 -3.62 -12.52 3.97
CA GLU A 68 -3.26 -11.12 3.76
C GLU A 68 -1.84 -10.98 3.21
N ILE A 69 -0.89 -11.75 3.77
CA ILE A 69 0.50 -11.81 3.29
C ILE A 69 0.54 -12.27 1.83
N ASN A 70 -0.23 -13.30 1.47
CA ASN A 70 -0.30 -13.78 0.09
C ASN A 70 -0.90 -12.73 -0.85
N ALA A 71 -1.96 -12.04 -0.45
CA ALA A 71 -2.57 -10.97 -1.25
C ALA A 71 -1.58 -9.81 -1.48
N TRP A 72 -0.78 -9.47 -0.46
CA TRP A 72 0.30 -8.49 -0.60
C TRP A 72 1.39 -8.95 -1.56
N ILE A 73 1.87 -10.20 -1.43
CA ILE A 73 2.90 -10.76 -2.32
C ILE A 73 2.38 -10.82 -3.77
N GLU A 74 1.13 -11.19 -3.99
CA GLU A 74 0.51 -11.20 -5.32
C GLU A 74 0.48 -9.80 -5.95
N HIS A 75 0.16 -8.77 -5.15
CA HIS A 75 0.23 -7.38 -5.61
C HIS A 75 1.67 -6.95 -5.96
N LEU A 76 2.65 -7.38 -5.16
CA LEU A 76 4.07 -7.12 -5.45
C LEU A 76 4.53 -7.82 -6.72
N ALA A 77 4.09 -9.07 -6.97
CA ALA A 77 4.39 -9.80 -8.20
C ALA A 77 3.89 -9.04 -9.43
N GLY A 78 2.63 -8.59 -9.42
CA GLY A 78 2.10 -7.77 -10.51
C GLY A 78 2.82 -6.43 -10.69
N THR A 79 3.35 -5.86 -9.61
CA THR A 79 4.18 -4.64 -9.67
C THR A 79 5.56 -4.93 -10.28
N GLU A 80 6.17 -6.08 -9.92
CA GLU A 80 7.48 -6.53 -10.40
C GLU A 80 7.50 -6.72 -11.93
N GLU A 81 6.43 -7.28 -12.50
CA GLU A 81 6.28 -7.46 -13.96
C GLU A 81 6.36 -6.15 -14.77
N GLN A 82 6.03 -5.03 -14.12
CA GLN A 82 6.06 -3.70 -14.71
C GLN A 82 7.40 -2.99 -14.54
N LEU A 83 8.35 -3.58 -13.81
CA LEU A 83 9.69 -3.03 -13.68
C LEU A 83 10.41 -3.08 -15.03
N ARG A 84 11.14 -2.00 -15.33
CA ARG A 84 11.93 -1.84 -16.56
C ARG A 84 13.39 -1.53 -16.28
N LEU A 85 13.86 -1.90 -15.10
CA LEU A 85 15.28 -1.83 -14.75
C LEU A 85 16.04 -2.94 -15.48
N LEU A 86 17.28 -2.65 -15.91
CA LEU A 86 18.07 -3.62 -16.68
C LEU A 86 18.40 -4.88 -15.87
N GLY A 87 18.58 -4.76 -14.55
CA GLY A 87 18.83 -5.87 -13.63
C GLY A 87 17.56 -6.42 -12.98
N ALA A 88 16.37 -6.04 -13.44
CA ALA A 88 15.11 -6.63 -12.97
C ALA A 88 15.13 -8.15 -13.14
N ARG A 89 14.74 -8.88 -12.09
CA ARG A 89 14.70 -10.34 -12.04
C ARG A 89 13.46 -10.80 -11.27
N ASP A 90 13.00 -11.99 -11.61
CA ASP A 90 11.97 -12.69 -10.86
C ASP A 90 12.38 -12.76 -9.37
N GLY A 91 11.45 -12.43 -8.48
CA GLY A 91 11.69 -12.45 -7.04
C GLY A 91 12.22 -11.13 -6.46
N MET A 92 12.51 -10.11 -7.28
CA MET A 92 13.10 -8.85 -6.81
C MET A 92 12.28 -8.14 -5.73
N LEU A 93 10.96 -8.15 -5.85
CA LEU A 93 10.00 -7.61 -4.88
C LEU A 93 9.36 -8.69 -4.01
N THR A 94 9.31 -9.93 -4.48
CA THR A 94 8.53 -11.02 -3.88
C THR A 94 9.32 -12.00 -3.01
N ASP A 95 10.65 -12.06 -3.15
CA ASP A 95 11.47 -13.01 -2.40
C ASP A 95 12.10 -12.45 -1.12
N GLY A 96 12.46 -13.38 -0.23
CA GLY A 96 13.24 -13.10 0.98
C GLY A 96 12.57 -12.11 1.92
N ASP A 97 13.35 -11.13 2.39
CA ASP A 97 12.88 -10.10 3.32
C ASP A 97 12.17 -8.92 2.62
N MET A 98 12.13 -8.89 1.28
CA MET A 98 11.64 -7.74 0.53
C MET A 98 10.13 -7.46 0.71
N PRO A 99 9.23 -8.46 0.68
CA PRO A 99 7.80 -8.21 0.90
C PRO A 99 7.49 -7.58 2.24
N GLU A 100 8.10 -8.11 3.31
CA GLU A 100 7.94 -7.59 4.67
C GLU A 100 8.55 -6.19 4.80
N TYR A 101 9.72 -5.96 4.17
CA TYR A 101 10.35 -4.65 4.14
C TYR A 101 9.44 -3.59 3.49
N LEU A 102 8.92 -3.88 2.29
CA LEU A 102 8.03 -2.98 1.56
C LEU A 102 6.73 -2.74 2.33
N PHE A 103 6.16 -3.77 2.95
CA PHE A 103 5.00 -3.63 3.82
C PHE A 103 5.28 -2.65 4.96
N ARG A 104 6.36 -2.86 5.72
CA ARG A 104 6.74 -1.98 6.84
C ARG A 104 7.01 -0.54 6.41
N ARG A 105 7.58 -0.34 5.23
CA ARG A 105 7.87 0.99 4.65
C ARG A 105 6.61 1.75 4.23
N THR A 106 5.51 1.06 3.98
CA THR A 106 4.32 1.62 3.29
C THR A 106 3.01 1.42 4.05
N GLY A 107 3.00 0.56 5.08
CA GLY A 107 1.79 0.19 5.82
C GLY A 107 0.76 -0.51 4.95
N GLY A 108 1.18 -1.16 3.85
CA GLY A 108 0.27 -1.77 2.88
C GLY A 108 -0.46 -0.76 1.99
N ILE A 109 -0.14 0.54 2.08
CA ILE A 109 -0.77 1.59 1.26
C ILE A 109 -0.15 1.58 -0.14
N VAL A 110 -0.95 1.20 -1.15
CA VAL A 110 -0.53 1.09 -2.55
C VAL A 110 0.08 2.38 -3.09
N GLY A 111 -0.47 3.54 -2.70
CA GLY A 111 0.08 4.84 -3.10
C GLY A 111 1.51 5.08 -2.59
N LEU A 112 1.79 4.70 -1.34
CA LEU A 112 3.13 4.80 -0.76
C LEU A 112 4.10 3.80 -1.39
N LEU A 113 3.63 2.57 -1.65
CA LEU A 113 4.40 1.55 -2.38
C LEU A 113 4.81 2.05 -3.76
N ARG A 114 3.85 2.50 -4.56
CA ARG A 114 4.10 3.01 -5.91
C ARG A 114 5.14 4.13 -5.89
N ARG A 115 5.01 5.07 -4.94
CA ARG A 115 5.96 6.17 -4.81
C ARG A 115 7.37 5.68 -4.47
N LEU A 116 7.50 4.80 -3.48
CA LEU A 116 8.79 4.24 -3.08
C LEU A 116 9.45 3.45 -4.23
N VAL A 117 8.69 2.62 -4.93
CA VAL A 117 9.19 1.82 -6.06
C VAL A 117 9.62 2.73 -7.21
N GLN A 118 8.82 3.75 -7.54
CA GLN A 118 9.15 4.70 -8.61
C GLN A 118 10.42 5.50 -8.31
N ASP A 119 10.52 6.10 -7.11
CA ASP A 119 11.73 6.80 -6.68
C ASP A 119 12.92 5.83 -6.62
N GLY A 120 12.67 4.57 -6.23
CA GLY A 120 13.63 3.46 -6.27
C GLY A 120 14.19 3.21 -7.65
N CYS A 121 13.32 3.07 -8.65
CA CYS A 121 13.72 2.85 -10.02
C CYS A 121 14.54 4.02 -10.55
N THR A 122 14.11 5.26 -10.29
CA THR A 122 14.86 6.46 -10.66
C THR A 122 16.27 6.42 -10.07
N ARG A 123 16.40 6.15 -8.77
CA ARG A 123 17.70 6.06 -8.10
C ARG A 123 18.57 4.92 -8.65
N ALA A 124 17.97 3.76 -8.92
CA ALA A 124 18.68 2.61 -9.48
C ALA A 124 19.24 2.89 -10.88
N MET A 125 18.50 3.63 -11.72
CA MET A 125 18.99 4.08 -13.03
C MET A 125 20.08 5.13 -12.89
N GLU A 126 19.91 6.14 -12.03
CA GLU A 126 20.91 7.21 -11.81
C GLU A 126 22.25 6.70 -11.29
N THR A 127 22.22 5.66 -10.44
CA THR A 127 23.42 5.02 -9.89
C THR A 127 24.01 3.96 -10.80
N GLY A 128 23.29 3.55 -11.85
CA GLY A 128 23.62 2.41 -12.71
C GLY A 128 23.51 1.05 -12.01
N GLN A 129 22.95 0.98 -10.81
CA GLN A 129 22.71 -0.28 -10.10
C GLN A 129 21.65 -1.13 -10.82
N GLU A 130 20.65 -0.47 -11.44
CA GLU A 130 19.61 -1.11 -12.27
C GLU A 130 18.86 -2.27 -11.56
N GLU A 131 18.81 -2.24 -10.22
CA GLU A 131 18.13 -3.23 -9.38
C GLU A 131 17.54 -2.56 -8.14
N LEU A 132 16.36 -3.02 -7.71
CA LEU A 132 15.80 -2.62 -6.42
C LEU A 132 16.33 -3.54 -5.33
N THR A 133 17.01 -2.95 -4.36
CA THR A 133 17.54 -3.64 -3.19
C THR A 133 17.13 -2.89 -1.93
N ILE A 134 17.02 -3.60 -0.80
CA ILE A 134 16.72 -2.98 0.50
C ILE A 134 17.70 -1.83 0.82
N PRO A 135 19.03 -1.96 0.63
CA PRO A 135 19.95 -0.84 0.84
C PRO A 135 19.67 0.38 -0.04
N LEU A 136 19.35 0.18 -1.32
CA LEU A 136 19.02 1.28 -2.23
C LEU A 136 17.72 1.96 -1.81
N LEU A 137 16.68 1.19 -1.51
CA LEU A 137 15.39 1.72 -1.05
C LEU A 137 15.51 2.43 0.30
N ASP A 138 16.48 2.04 1.13
CA ASP A 138 16.79 2.71 2.39
C ASP A 138 17.32 4.13 2.19
N GLU A 139 17.96 4.46 1.08
CA GLU A 139 18.39 5.84 0.81
C GLU A 139 17.21 6.77 0.53
N ILE A 140 16.03 6.20 0.23
CA ILE A 140 14.88 6.94 -0.28
C ILE A 140 13.96 7.32 0.86
N THR A 141 13.65 8.60 0.97
CA THR A 141 12.59 9.10 1.84
C THR A 141 11.30 9.19 1.02
N ILE A 142 10.23 8.56 1.50
CA ILE A 142 8.92 8.66 0.83
C ILE A 142 8.42 10.09 1.02
N ASN A 143 8.56 10.90 -0.03
CA ASN A 143 8.02 12.24 -0.06
C ASN A 143 6.73 12.21 -0.86
N LEU A 144 5.61 12.46 -0.19
CA LEU A 144 4.29 12.55 -0.82
C LEU A 144 4.10 13.82 -1.68
N GLY A 145 5.18 14.57 -1.93
CA GLY A 145 5.24 15.86 -2.63
C GLY A 145 4.11 16.05 -3.63
N ASN A 146 3.40 17.18 -3.44
CA ASN A 146 2.11 17.60 -4.03
C ASN A 146 0.89 17.54 -3.08
N LEU A 147 1.11 17.45 -1.77
CA LEU A 147 0.04 17.54 -0.75
C LEU A 147 -0.45 18.96 -0.46
N LEU A 148 0.16 20.01 -1.03
CA LEU A 148 -0.20 21.39 -0.69
C LEU A 148 -1.65 21.74 -1.05
N ASP A 149 -2.22 21.07 -2.07
CA ASP A 149 -3.61 21.24 -2.49
C ASP A 149 -4.55 20.16 -1.93
N ARG A 150 -4.05 19.25 -1.08
CA ARG A 150 -4.83 18.13 -0.53
C ARG A 150 -5.22 18.38 0.90
N ASP A 151 -6.44 18.05 1.26
CA ASP A 151 -6.94 18.24 2.63
C ASP A 151 -6.52 17.05 3.52
N PRO A 152 -5.64 17.25 4.52
CA PRO A 152 -5.24 16.18 5.44
C PRO A 152 -6.38 15.67 6.31
N GLN A 153 -7.42 16.49 6.55
CA GLN A 153 -8.60 16.09 7.33
C GLN A 153 -9.57 15.22 6.53
N ALA A 154 -9.48 15.24 5.20
CA ALA A 154 -10.28 14.40 4.29
C ALA A 154 -9.68 13.01 4.06
N GLY A 155 -8.60 12.64 4.77
CA GLY A 155 -7.91 11.35 4.58
C GLY A 155 -7.09 11.27 3.28
N GLU A 156 -6.94 12.37 2.54
CA GLU A 156 -6.19 12.44 1.28
C GLU A 156 -4.67 12.31 1.47
N VAL A 157 -4.20 12.50 2.69
CA VAL A 157 -2.80 12.38 3.08
C VAL A 157 -2.61 11.16 3.97
N PRO A 158 -2.09 10.04 3.42
CA PRO A 158 -1.80 8.87 4.24
C PRO A 158 -0.66 9.15 5.21
N ALA A 159 -0.75 8.61 6.43
CA ALA A 159 0.37 8.61 7.36
C ALA A 159 1.50 7.75 6.80
N VAL A 160 2.69 8.33 6.63
CA VAL A 160 3.87 7.59 6.18
C VAL A 160 4.47 6.85 7.38
N PRO A 161 4.61 5.52 7.33
CA PRO A 161 5.26 4.78 8.41
C PRO A 161 6.71 5.22 8.62
N ALA A 162 7.17 5.14 9.86
CA ALA A 162 8.57 5.35 10.16
C ALA A 162 9.42 4.28 9.46
N LYS A 163 10.57 4.69 8.92
CA LYS A 163 11.51 3.77 8.25
C LYS A 163 11.97 2.68 9.25
N PRO A 164 11.96 1.38 8.85
CA PRO A 164 12.46 0.31 9.70
C PRO A 164 13.96 0.51 9.98
N ALA A 165 14.37 0.25 11.23
CA ALA A 165 15.78 0.29 11.60
C ALA A 165 16.55 -0.82 10.86
N PRO A 166 17.78 -0.55 10.37
CA PRO A 166 18.57 -1.57 9.68
C PRO A 166 18.84 -2.75 10.61
N LYS A 167 18.59 -3.99 10.14
CA LYS A 167 18.97 -5.21 10.88
C LYS A 167 20.49 -5.19 11.06
N ARG A 168 20.97 -4.96 12.29
CA ARG A 168 22.40 -5.05 12.63
C ARG A 168 22.90 -6.45 12.30
N ARG A 169 23.74 -6.60 11.26
CA ARG A 169 24.50 -7.83 11.01
C ARG A 169 25.36 -8.11 12.26
N GLN A 170 25.01 -9.14 13.02
CA GLN A 170 25.87 -9.61 14.10
C GLN A 170 27.18 -10.08 13.48
N LYS A 171 28.29 -9.47 13.89
CA LYS A 171 29.64 -9.89 13.46
C LYS A 171 29.80 -11.38 13.78
N PRO A 172 30.22 -12.23 12.83
CA PRO A 172 30.54 -13.61 13.16
C PRO A 172 31.63 -13.60 14.23
N ARG A 173 31.35 -14.30 15.33
CA ARG A 173 32.25 -14.38 16.48
C ARG A 173 33.50 -15.15 16.02
N ASN A 174 34.65 -14.49 16.02
CA ASN A 174 35.90 -15.06 15.54
C ASN A 174 36.36 -16.15 16.54
N THR A 175 36.26 -17.43 16.19
CA THR A 175 36.57 -18.59 17.06
C THR A 175 38.05 -19.02 17.00
N VAL A 176 38.95 -18.16 16.51
CA VAL A 176 40.37 -18.48 16.27
C VAL A 176 41.16 -18.80 17.55
N PHE A 177 40.63 -18.51 18.75
CA PHE A 177 41.34 -18.72 20.02
C PHE A 177 40.82 -19.90 20.89
N ASP A 178 39.86 -20.70 20.41
CA ASP A 178 39.33 -21.83 21.20
C ASP A 178 40.15 -23.12 21.12
N ASN A 179 41.38 -23.09 20.59
CA ASN A 179 42.29 -24.23 20.70
C ASN A 179 43.24 -24.04 21.89
N LYS A 180 42.75 -24.31 23.11
CA LYS A 180 43.64 -24.61 24.24
C LYS A 180 43.90 -26.12 24.27
N ALA A 181 45.13 -26.44 23.88
CA ALA A 181 45.81 -27.70 24.08
C ALA A 181 45.40 -28.39 25.40
N ALA A 182 44.75 -29.54 25.30
CA ALA A 182 44.75 -30.55 26.35
C ALA A 182 45.82 -31.59 25.99
N GLY A 183 47.06 -31.28 26.37
CA GLY A 183 48.15 -32.24 26.42
C GLY A 183 48.45 -32.60 27.87
N LYS A 184 48.07 -33.81 28.27
CA LYS A 184 48.89 -34.78 29.03
C LYS A 184 48.07 -36.01 29.35
#